data_AF-A0A6A4V123-F1
#
_entry.id   AF-A0A6A4V123-F1
#
_cell.length_a   1.000
_cell.length_b   1.000
_cell.length_c   1.000
_cell.angle_alpha   90.00
_cell.angle_beta   90.00
_cell.angle_gamma   90.00
#
_symmetry.space_group_name_H-M   'P 1'
#
loop_
_entity.id
_entity.type
_entity.pdbx_description
1 polymer ?
#
loop_
_entity_poly.entity_id
_entity_poly.type
_entity_poly.pdbx_seq_one_letter_code
_entity_poly.pdbx_strand_id
1 'polypeptide(L)'
;MEERWIRRYEWAMCFRSDLMVRGNHTNNLTEAAFRVIKDKILRRLKVHNTTQLVDIVMIRLENEYSRKILDAANGRTPASARKRFCPSADGIDKASVEQVGSSTYQVSSFIKSGVSYTVDTDLELCTCRVGATGAPCKHQAAVLQKEPAMADAALNFLPTLSEKQRHLYFQIATG
;
A
#
# COMPACT_ATOMS: atom_id res chain seq x y z
N MET A 1 -3.93 -38.74 0.47
CA MET A 1 -2.93 -38.64 1.56
C MET A 1 -1.52 -38.66 0.98
N GLU A 2 -1.25 -39.55 0.03
CA GLU A 2 -0.01 -39.67 -0.77
C GLU A 2 0.53 -38.36 -1.35
N GLU A 3 -0.30 -37.58 -2.08
CA GLU A 3 0.13 -36.28 -2.64
C GLU A 3 0.67 -35.29 -1.60
N ARG A 4 0.08 -35.31 -0.40
CA ARG A 4 0.44 -34.39 0.69
C ARG A 4 1.78 -34.79 1.32
N TRP A 5 2.07 -36.09 1.35
CA TRP A 5 3.33 -36.65 1.81
C TRP A 5 4.47 -36.42 0.82
N ILE A 6 4.18 -36.49 -0.49
CA ILE A 6 5.14 -36.15 -1.54
C ILE A 6 5.59 -34.70 -1.35
N ARG A 7 4.66 -33.75 -1.22
CA ARG A 7 4.97 -32.31 -1.04
C ARG A 7 5.51 -31.89 0.33
N ARG A 8 5.98 -32.83 1.17
CA ARG A 8 6.42 -32.56 2.54
C ARG A 8 7.54 -31.53 2.67
N TYR A 9 8.41 -31.43 1.66
CA TYR A 9 9.48 -30.43 1.59
C TYR A 9 8.98 -28.98 1.53
N GLU A 10 7.74 -28.73 1.09
CA GLU A 10 7.19 -27.37 1.02
C GLU A 10 6.71 -26.85 2.38
N TRP A 11 6.24 -27.73 3.26
CA TRP A 11 5.57 -27.35 4.51
C TRP A 11 6.30 -27.81 5.78
N ALA A 12 7.06 -28.91 5.75
CA ALA A 12 7.73 -29.42 6.93
C ALA A 12 9.00 -28.61 7.24
N MET A 13 9.12 -28.15 8.48
CA MET A 13 10.18 -27.22 8.88
C MET A 13 11.59 -27.86 8.83
N CYS A 14 11.69 -29.18 8.95
CA CYS A 14 12.96 -29.91 8.87
C CYS A 14 13.63 -29.84 7.48
N PHE A 15 12.88 -29.48 6.43
CA PHE A 15 13.41 -29.32 5.06
C PHE A 15 13.72 -27.85 4.69
N ARG A 16 13.63 -26.91 5.65
CA ARG A 16 13.88 -25.46 5.43
C ARG A 16 15.31 -25.02 5.75
N SER A 17 16.27 -25.94 5.64
CA SER A 17 17.69 -25.69 5.96
C SER A 17 18.31 -24.55 5.14
N ASP A 18 17.84 -24.35 3.93
CA ASP A 18 18.46 -23.44 2.95
C ASP A 18 17.92 -22.00 3.05
N LEU A 19 16.90 -21.78 3.89
CA LEU A 19 16.34 -20.46 4.15
C LEU A 19 17.08 -19.83 5.35
N MET A 20 17.53 -18.58 5.21
CA MET A 20 18.06 -17.79 6.34
C MET A 20 16.94 -17.38 7.33
N VAL A 21 16.27 -18.35 7.93
CA VAL A 21 15.36 -18.14 9.05
C VAL A 21 16.20 -18.10 10.32
N ARG A 22 16.56 -16.89 10.77
CA ARG A 22 17.32 -16.63 12.02
C ARG A 22 16.49 -16.99 13.28
N GLY A 23 15.98 -18.22 13.36
CA GLY A 23 15.03 -18.67 14.38
C GLY A 23 13.58 -18.22 14.16
N ASN A 24 13.30 -17.37 13.17
CA ASN A 24 11.96 -16.88 12.87
C ASN A 24 11.33 -17.67 11.72
N HIS A 25 10.32 -18.50 12.01
CA HIS A 25 9.61 -19.27 10.98
C HIS A 25 8.49 -18.48 10.26
N THR A 26 8.16 -17.31 10.80
CA THR A 26 7.25 -16.31 10.26
C THR A 26 7.96 -14.96 10.23
N ASN A 27 7.74 -14.15 9.21
CA ASN A 27 8.25 -12.77 9.21
C ASN A 27 7.26 -11.85 9.96
N ASN A 28 7.75 -10.74 10.51
CA ASN A 28 6.92 -9.80 11.29
C ASN A 28 5.69 -9.29 10.50
N LEU A 29 5.80 -9.20 9.17
CA LEU A 29 4.69 -8.80 8.30
C LEU A 29 3.59 -9.86 8.28
N THR A 30 3.96 -11.14 8.15
CA THR A 30 3.05 -12.28 8.21
C THR A 30 2.33 -12.31 9.56
N GLU A 31 3.05 -12.15 10.67
CA GLU A 31 2.44 -12.14 12.01
C GLU A 31 1.50 -10.95 12.21
N ALA A 32 1.87 -9.76 11.73
CA ALA A 32 1.01 -8.58 11.76
C ALA A 32 -0.27 -8.79 10.94
N ALA A 33 -0.17 -9.38 9.75
CA ALA A 33 -1.32 -9.72 8.90
C ALA A 33 -2.24 -10.73 9.59
N PHE A 34 -1.69 -11.82 10.14
CA PHE A 34 -2.47 -12.81 10.90
C PHE A 34 -3.10 -12.21 12.15
N ARG A 35 -2.48 -11.21 12.78
CA ARG A 35 -3.07 -10.51 13.92
C ARG A 35 -4.32 -9.73 13.53
N VAL A 36 -4.34 -9.07 12.37
CA VAL A 36 -5.56 -8.40 11.86
C VAL A 36 -6.69 -9.41 11.65
N ILE A 37 -6.39 -10.55 11.03
CA ILE A 37 -7.37 -11.61 10.81
C ILE A 37 -7.90 -12.14 12.15
N LYS A 38 -7.01 -12.53 13.06
CA LYS A 38 -7.40 -13.12 14.35
C LYS A 38 -8.12 -12.13 15.26
N ASP A 39 -7.60 -10.92 15.41
CA ASP A 39 -8.06 -10.00 16.44
C ASP A 39 -9.19 -9.08 15.95
N LYS A 40 -9.17 -8.64 14.68
CA LYS A 40 -10.19 -7.71 14.16
C LYS A 40 -11.34 -8.44 13.47
N ILE A 41 -11.02 -9.34 12.54
CA ILE A 41 -12.01 -10.03 11.71
C ILE A 41 -12.66 -11.17 12.51
N LEU A 42 -11.85 -12.09 13.03
CA LEU A 42 -12.33 -13.24 13.81
C LEU A 42 -12.63 -12.89 15.28
N ARG A 43 -12.14 -11.75 15.79
CA ARG A 43 -12.29 -11.32 17.21
C ARG A 43 -11.91 -12.40 18.22
N ARG A 44 -10.91 -13.23 17.89
CA ARG A 44 -10.46 -14.39 18.68
C ARG A 44 -11.57 -15.39 18.99
N LEU A 45 -12.65 -15.42 18.21
CA LEU A 45 -13.70 -16.42 18.36
C LEU A 45 -13.13 -17.80 18.07
N LYS A 46 -13.44 -18.78 18.93
CA LYS A 46 -13.34 -20.18 18.55
C LYS A 46 -14.47 -20.43 17.55
N VAL A 47 -14.11 -20.51 16.27
CA VAL A 47 -15.08 -20.90 15.25
C VAL A 47 -15.27 -22.41 15.35
N HIS A 48 -16.50 -22.86 15.56
CA HIS A 48 -16.79 -24.27 15.88
C HIS A 48 -17.08 -25.12 14.63
N ASN A 49 -17.33 -24.50 13.48
CA ASN A 49 -17.50 -25.20 12.19
C ASN A 49 -17.12 -24.30 10.99
N THR A 50 -16.89 -24.91 9.83
CA THR A 50 -16.45 -24.21 8.62
C THR A 50 -17.47 -23.19 8.10
N THR A 51 -18.76 -23.44 8.24
CA THR A 51 -19.82 -22.53 7.79
C THR A 51 -19.77 -21.21 8.55
N GLN A 52 -19.60 -21.25 9.88
CA GLN A 52 -19.40 -20.05 10.70
C GLN A 52 -18.13 -19.30 10.31
N LEU A 53 -17.07 -20.00 9.89
CA LEU A 53 -15.84 -19.34 9.43
C LEU A 53 -16.10 -18.55 8.16
N VAL A 54 -16.76 -19.18 7.18
CA VAL A 54 -17.10 -18.54 5.90
C VAL A 54 -18.00 -17.33 6.14
N ASP A 55 -19.05 -17.47 6.96
CA ASP A 55 -19.95 -16.37 7.30
C ASP A 55 -19.22 -15.19 7.95
N ILE A 56 -18.38 -15.47 8.95
CA ILE A 56 -17.56 -14.45 9.62
C ILE A 56 -16.58 -13.80 8.65
N VAL A 57 -15.92 -14.58 7.79
CA VAL A 57 -14.98 -14.04 6.80
C VAL A 57 -15.73 -13.18 5.79
N MET A 58 -16.78 -13.68 5.14
CA MET A 58 -17.49 -12.92 4.11
C MET A 58 -18.06 -11.62 4.67
N ILE A 59 -18.76 -11.65 5.81
CA ILE A 59 -19.42 -10.47 6.36
C ILE A 59 -18.42 -9.54 7.05
N ARG A 60 -17.57 -10.05 7.95
CA ARG A 60 -16.74 -9.17 8.79
C ARG A 60 -15.50 -8.68 8.08
N LEU A 61 -14.96 -9.45 7.14
CA LEU A 61 -13.84 -8.99 6.30
C LEU A 61 -14.29 -7.82 5.43
N GLU A 62 -15.42 -7.96 4.75
CA GLU A 62 -16.03 -6.90 3.95
C GLU A 62 -16.26 -5.65 4.79
N ASN A 63 -16.96 -5.78 5.93
CA ASN A 63 -17.19 -4.66 6.84
C ASN A 63 -15.89 -4.01 7.36
N GLU A 64 -14.82 -4.78 7.58
CA GLU A 64 -13.52 -4.23 7.98
C GLU A 64 -12.85 -3.43 6.85
N TYR A 65 -12.94 -3.90 5.60
CA TYR A 65 -12.41 -3.16 4.46
C TYR A 65 -13.26 -1.94 4.12
N SER A 66 -14.59 -2.04 4.12
CA SER A 66 -15.47 -0.87 3.93
C SER A 66 -15.19 0.20 4.98
N ARG A 67 -15.00 -0.18 6.26
CA ARG A 67 -14.59 0.78 7.30
C ARG A 67 -13.25 1.44 7.00
N LYS A 68 -12.24 0.70 6.55
CA LYS A 68 -10.93 1.28 6.16
C LYS A 68 -11.03 2.23 4.97
N ILE A 69 -11.84 1.88 3.97
CA ILE A 69 -12.07 2.72 2.79
C ILE A 69 -12.79 4.01 3.22
N LEU A 70 -13.82 3.90 4.07
CA LEU A 70 -14.51 5.07 4.65
C LEU A 70 -13.56 5.94 5.49
N ASP A 71 -12.68 5.34 6.28
CA ASP A 71 -11.70 6.09 7.05
C ASP A 71 -10.71 6.82 6.13
N ALA A 72 -10.29 6.21 5.02
CA ALA A 72 -9.48 6.88 4.01
C ALA A 72 -10.23 8.04 3.34
N ALA A 73 -11.48 7.82 2.91
CA ALA A 73 -12.34 8.83 2.28
C ALA A 73 -12.65 10.01 3.21
N ASN A 74 -12.75 9.78 4.51
CA ASN A 74 -12.99 10.81 5.53
C ASN A 74 -11.70 11.39 6.13
N GLY A 75 -10.52 11.06 5.59
CA GLY A 75 -9.23 11.57 6.09
C GLY A 75 -8.82 11.02 7.45
N ARG A 76 -9.52 10.02 8.00
CA ARG A 76 -9.21 9.33 9.27
C ARG A 76 -8.17 8.21 9.09
N THR A 77 -7.19 8.45 8.23
CA THR A 77 -6.13 7.47 7.97
C THR A 77 -5.13 7.43 9.14
N PRO A 78 -4.71 6.24 9.61
CA PRO A 78 -3.66 6.12 10.62
C PRO A 78 -2.37 6.82 10.21
N ALA A 79 -1.65 7.42 11.17
CA ALA A 79 -0.42 8.16 10.91
C ALA A 79 0.65 7.33 10.16
N SER A 80 0.71 6.01 10.44
CA SER A 80 1.63 5.08 9.77
C SER A 80 1.30 4.90 8.28
N ALA A 81 0.01 4.77 7.94
CA ALA A 81 -0.44 4.67 6.55
C ALA A 81 -0.26 6.01 5.83
N ARG A 82 -0.62 7.13 6.46
CA ARG A 82 -0.41 8.48 5.91
C ARG A 82 1.07 8.74 5.59
N LYS A 83 1.98 8.41 6.51
CA LYS A 83 3.43 8.59 6.28
C LYS A 83 3.94 7.74 5.11
N ARG A 84 3.34 6.56 4.88
CA ARG A 84 3.76 5.63 3.83
C ARG A 84 3.16 5.97 2.47
N PHE A 85 1.91 6.40 2.42
CA PHE A 85 1.14 6.55 1.17
C PHE A 85 0.76 8.00 0.84
N CYS A 86 1.13 8.96 1.69
CA CYS A 86 1.01 10.39 1.45
C CYS A 86 2.34 11.09 1.81
N PRO A 87 3.46 10.75 1.13
CA PRO A 87 4.72 11.45 1.38
C PRO A 87 4.56 12.95 1.09
N SER A 88 5.18 13.78 1.94
CA SER A 88 5.25 15.22 1.67
C SER A 88 6.27 15.50 0.57
N ALA A 89 6.05 16.58 -0.17
CA ALA A 89 7.01 17.14 -1.13
C ALA A 89 8.09 18.01 -0.44
N ASP A 90 8.32 17.82 0.87
CA ASP A 90 9.23 18.64 1.67
C ASP A 90 10.64 18.67 1.06
N GLY A 91 11.18 19.89 0.93
CA GLY A 91 12.50 20.11 0.35
C GLY A 91 12.55 19.86 -1.15
N ILE A 92 11.45 20.11 -1.88
CA ILE A 92 11.41 20.21 -3.34
C ILE A 92 10.71 21.53 -3.66
N ASP A 93 11.33 22.36 -4.48
CA ASP A 93 10.71 23.58 -4.96
C ASP A 93 9.73 23.23 -6.11
N LYS A 94 8.56 23.86 -6.14
CA LYS A 94 7.59 23.66 -7.23
C LYS A 94 8.17 24.12 -8.57
N ALA A 95 9.06 25.12 -8.55
CA ALA A 95 9.77 25.57 -9.74
C ALA A 95 10.73 24.52 -10.30
N SER A 96 11.19 23.56 -9.48
CA SER A 96 12.17 22.54 -9.89
C SER A 96 11.53 21.28 -10.48
N VAL A 97 10.22 21.29 -10.74
CA VAL A 97 9.46 20.24 -11.42
C VAL A 97 9.21 20.70 -12.85
N GLU A 98 9.84 20.06 -13.82
CA GLU A 98 9.70 20.39 -15.24
C GLU A 98 9.01 19.25 -15.98
N GLN A 99 8.05 19.56 -16.84
CA GLN A 99 7.43 18.55 -17.70
C GLN A 99 8.30 18.37 -18.94
N VAL A 100 8.72 17.13 -19.19
CA VAL A 100 9.63 16.79 -20.29
C VAL A 100 8.91 15.95 -21.37
N GLY A 101 7.84 15.25 -20.99
CA GLY A 101 7.00 14.47 -21.90
C GLY A 101 5.51 14.59 -21.54
N SER A 102 4.66 13.83 -22.23
CA SER A 102 3.21 13.84 -21.99
C SER A 102 2.85 13.50 -20.54
N SER A 103 3.48 12.46 -19.99
CA SER A 103 3.28 11.93 -18.63
C SER A 103 4.58 11.85 -17.84
N THR A 104 5.64 12.50 -18.34
CA THR A 104 6.98 12.42 -17.77
C THR A 104 7.45 13.77 -17.26
N TYR A 105 7.89 13.79 -16.00
CA TYR A 105 8.36 14.97 -15.29
C TYR A 105 9.78 14.75 -14.77
N GLN A 106 10.57 15.81 -14.77
CA GLN A 106 11.90 15.83 -14.20
C GLN A 106 11.89 16.69 -12.94
N VAL A 107 12.36 16.13 -11.83
CA VAL A 107 12.37 16.77 -10.52
C VAL A 107 13.81 16.87 -10.03
N SER A 108 14.33 18.09 -9.92
CA SER A 108 15.69 18.32 -9.43
C SER A 108 15.79 18.10 -7.93
N SER A 109 16.92 17.52 -7.49
CA SER A 109 17.20 17.34 -6.07
C SER A 109 17.60 18.65 -5.41
N PHE A 110 16.91 19.04 -4.35
CA PHE A 110 17.28 20.21 -3.55
C PHE A 110 18.62 20.05 -2.82
N ILE A 111 18.99 18.82 -2.45
CA ILE A 111 20.20 18.55 -1.66
C ILE A 111 21.43 18.35 -2.55
N LYS A 112 21.25 17.70 -3.70
CA LYS A 112 22.35 17.32 -4.59
C LYS A 112 22.25 18.09 -5.90
N SER A 113 23.11 19.09 -6.05
CA SER A 113 23.26 19.81 -7.32
C SER A 113 23.57 18.83 -8.46
N GLY A 114 22.92 19.04 -9.61
CA GLY A 114 23.07 18.20 -10.80
C GLY A 114 22.38 16.83 -10.76
N VAL A 115 21.69 16.47 -9.67
CA VAL A 115 20.90 15.23 -9.61
C VAL A 115 19.44 15.54 -9.87
N SER A 116 18.86 14.86 -10.85
CA SER A 116 17.42 14.91 -11.14
C SER A 116 16.82 13.51 -11.13
N TYR A 117 15.52 13.45 -10.85
CA TYR A 117 14.74 12.22 -10.88
C TYR A 117 13.63 12.36 -11.90
N THR A 118 13.42 11.30 -12.67
CA THR A 118 12.33 11.22 -13.62
C THR A 118 11.14 10.58 -12.93
N VAL A 119 9.97 11.18 -13.08
CA VAL A 119 8.68 10.71 -12.60
C VAL A 119 7.82 10.45 -13.82
N ASP A 120 7.25 9.25 -13.89
CA ASP A 120 6.28 8.87 -14.90
C ASP A 120 4.91 8.73 -14.21
N THR A 121 3.95 9.56 -14.61
CA THR A 121 2.61 9.60 -14.00
C THR A 121 1.71 8.49 -14.52
N ASP A 122 1.93 7.97 -15.72
CA ASP A 122 1.12 6.87 -16.28
C ASP A 122 1.52 5.54 -15.65
N LEU A 123 2.83 5.35 -15.43
CA LEU A 123 3.37 4.16 -14.75
C LEU A 123 3.36 4.29 -13.23
N GLU A 124 3.12 5.49 -12.70
CA GLU A 124 3.20 5.81 -11.28
C GLU A 124 4.56 5.43 -10.65
N LEU A 125 5.64 5.66 -11.40
CA LEU A 125 7.01 5.33 -11.00
C LEU A 125 7.89 6.56 -10.92
N CYS A 126 8.98 6.44 -10.18
CA CYS A 126 10.04 7.45 -10.14
C CYS A 126 11.41 6.78 -10.08
N THR A 127 12.42 7.36 -10.72
CA THR A 127 13.78 6.80 -10.75
C THR A 127 14.50 6.88 -9.40
N CYS A 128 13.93 7.53 -8.39
CA CYS A 128 14.49 7.52 -7.03
C CYS A 128 14.35 6.13 -6.39
N ARG A 129 15.22 5.82 -5.41
CA ARG A 129 15.23 4.51 -4.72
C ARG A 129 13.87 4.05 -4.19
N VAL A 130 13.03 4.98 -3.71
CA VAL A 130 11.69 4.67 -3.18
C VAL A 130 10.72 4.42 -4.34
N GLY A 131 10.62 5.38 -5.26
CA GLY A 131 9.71 5.33 -6.40
C GLY A 131 9.97 4.17 -7.36
N ALA A 132 11.22 3.72 -7.47
CA ALA A 132 11.59 2.60 -8.33
C ALA A 132 10.98 1.28 -7.87
N THR A 133 10.48 1.21 -6.63
CA THR A 133 9.76 0.04 -6.10
C THR A 133 8.24 0.11 -6.29
N GLY A 134 7.73 1.18 -6.93
CA GLY A 134 6.29 1.46 -7.00
C GLY A 134 5.72 2.15 -5.75
N ALA A 135 6.54 2.37 -4.71
CA ALA A 135 6.09 3.09 -3.53
C ALA A 135 6.01 4.61 -3.81
N PRO A 136 4.98 5.30 -3.32
CA PRO A 136 4.86 6.75 -3.50
C PRO A 136 6.04 7.45 -2.84
N CYS A 137 6.63 8.39 -3.56
CA CYS A 137 7.79 9.15 -3.10
C CYS A 137 7.54 10.67 -3.11
N LYS A 138 8.44 11.42 -2.47
CA LYS A 138 8.36 12.88 -2.42
C LYS A 138 8.39 13.56 -3.80
N HIS A 139 9.07 12.98 -4.79
CA HIS A 139 9.12 13.53 -6.13
C HIS A 139 7.78 13.39 -6.85
N GLN A 140 7.12 12.23 -6.71
CA GLN A 140 5.75 12.04 -7.20
C GLN A 140 4.77 12.98 -6.48
N ALA A 141 4.90 13.14 -5.17
CA ALA A 141 4.10 14.10 -4.42
C ALA A 141 4.29 15.54 -4.92
N ALA A 142 5.51 15.94 -5.27
CA ALA A 142 5.80 17.25 -5.85
C ALA A 142 5.11 17.46 -7.22
N VAL A 143 5.12 16.42 -8.07
CA VAL A 143 4.40 16.44 -9.36
C VAL A 143 2.89 16.58 -9.14
N LEU A 144 2.31 15.79 -8.22
CA LEU A 144 0.88 15.88 -7.89
C LEU A 144 0.48 17.24 -7.28
N GLN A 145 1.37 17.90 -6.56
CA GLN A 145 1.13 19.26 -6.05
C GLN A 145 1.20 20.34 -7.13
N LYS A 146 1.92 20.09 -8.22
CA LYS A 146 2.01 20.98 -9.39
C LYS A 146 0.84 20.76 -10.33
N GLU A 147 0.44 19.50 -10.54
CA GLU A 147 -0.66 19.09 -11.42
C GLU A 147 -1.72 18.30 -10.63
N PRO A 148 -2.61 18.99 -9.87
CA PRO A 148 -3.63 18.33 -9.04
C PRO A 148 -4.59 17.44 -9.83
N ALA A 149 -4.80 17.72 -11.12
CA ALA A 149 -5.63 16.90 -11.99
C ALA A 149 -5.13 15.44 -12.08
N MET A 150 -3.83 15.21 -11.91
CA MET A 150 -3.24 13.86 -11.89
C MET A 150 -3.53 13.11 -10.60
N ALA A 151 -3.86 13.84 -9.52
CA ALA A 151 -4.23 13.20 -8.25
C ALA A 151 -5.55 12.43 -8.36
N ASP A 152 -6.40 12.71 -9.37
CA ASP A 152 -7.62 11.94 -9.63
C ASP A 152 -7.32 10.51 -10.11
N ALA A 153 -6.21 10.33 -10.83
CA ALA A 153 -5.82 9.05 -11.43
C ALA A 153 -4.83 8.25 -10.58
N ALA A 154 -4.16 8.89 -9.62
CA ALA A 154 -3.11 8.26 -8.82
C ALA A 154 -3.64 7.14 -7.91
N LEU A 155 -3.11 5.92 -8.07
CA LEU A 155 -3.45 4.71 -7.32
C LEU A 155 -2.45 4.41 -6.19
N ASN A 156 -1.20 4.84 -6.35
CA ASN A 156 -0.13 4.67 -5.36
C ASN A 156 -0.23 5.63 -4.15
N PHE A 157 -1.06 6.67 -4.23
CA PHE A 157 -1.39 7.56 -3.11
C PHE A 157 -2.74 7.20 -2.49
N LEU A 158 -2.90 7.47 -1.19
CA LEU A 158 -4.24 7.46 -0.60
C LEU A 158 -5.06 8.63 -1.16
N PRO A 159 -6.40 8.50 -1.22
CA PRO A 159 -7.30 9.49 -1.83
C PRO A 159 -7.41 10.80 -1.04
N THR A 160 -6.42 11.15 -0.22
CA THR A 160 -6.43 12.38 0.58
C THR A 160 -6.28 13.65 -0.27
N LEU A 161 -5.81 13.52 -1.51
CA LEU A 161 -5.44 14.65 -2.37
C LEU A 161 -6.57 15.10 -3.31
N SER A 162 -7.54 14.24 -3.62
CA SER A 162 -8.64 14.53 -4.55
C SER A 162 -10.01 14.32 -3.90
N GLU A 163 -10.85 15.34 -3.94
CA GLU A 163 -12.25 15.25 -3.51
C GLU A 163 -13.02 14.19 -4.31
N LYS A 164 -12.76 14.13 -5.62
CA LYS A 164 -13.38 13.15 -6.52
C LYS A 164 -13.00 11.72 -6.13
N GLN A 165 -11.72 11.46 -5.81
CA GLN A 165 -11.31 10.15 -5.31
C GLN A 165 -11.92 9.83 -3.95
N ARG A 166 -12.03 10.80 -3.04
CA ARG A 166 -12.72 10.59 -1.75
C ARG A 166 -14.17 10.20 -1.95
N HIS A 167 -14.86 10.87 -2.88
CA HIS A 167 -16.24 10.56 -3.23
C HIS A 167 -16.37 9.14 -3.81
N LEU A 168 -15.48 8.77 -4.74
CA LEU A 168 -15.44 7.42 -5.31
C LEU A 168 -15.21 6.35 -4.23
N TYR A 169 -14.26 6.57 -3.32
CA TYR A 169 -14.00 5.62 -2.22
C TYR A 169 -15.19 5.52 -1.27
N PHE A 170 -15.87 6.63 -1.00
CA PHE A 170 -17.10 6.63 -0.21
C PHE A 170 -18.17 5.76 -0.87
N GLN A 171 -18.43 5.96 -2.17
CA GLN A 171 -19.39 5.15 -2.94
C GLN A 171 -19.02 3.66 -2.91
N ILE A 172 -17.77 3.32 -3.19
CA ILE A 172 -17.27 1.92 -3.14
C ILE A 172 -17.53 1.29 -1.78
N ALA A 173 -17.33 2.04 -0.70
CA ALA A 173 -17.49 1.50 0.64
C ALA A 173 -18.95 1.36 1.09
N THR A 174 -19.88 2.12 0.51
CA THR A 174 -21.31 2.10 0.85
C THR A 174 -22.15 1.22 -0.06
N GLY A 175 -21.65 0.87 -1.25
CA GLY A 175 -22.40 0.14 -2.28
C GLY A 175 -23.20 1.10 -3.16
#